data_AF-A0A537ABT1-F1
#
_entry.id   AF-A0A537ABT1-F1
#
_cell.length_a   1.000
_cell.length_b   1.000
_cell.length_c   1.000
_cell.angle_alpha   90.00
_cell.angle_beta   90.00
_cell.angle_gamma   90.00
#
_symmetry.space_group_name_H-M   'P 1'
#
loop_
_entity.id
_entity.type
_entity.pdbx_description
1 polymer ?
#
loop_
_entity_poly.entity_id
_entity_poly.type
_entity_poly.pdbx_seq_one_letter_code
_entity_poly.pdbx_strand_id
1 'polypeptide(L)'
;VHPRNIKKNSTAQAGDALVLGKPLGIGILSAALKKGKLSGAGYAEMLKWTTQLNTPGQALADMPSVHALTDVTGFGLAGHLLEMCRGAGLGAEVSFDALPVIAEALDWVKQGVATGASERNWQGYGHEVDLPAGFADWKRKLITDPQTSGGLLVACSRDAVPAVLKLFDSEAREIGRFAAGAPRLRVT
;
A
#
# COMPACT_ATOMS: atom_id res chain seq x y z
N VAL A 1 -6.11 -16.60 -16.48
CA VAL A 1 -6.64 -16.64 -15.10
C VAL A 1 -7.89 -17.52 -15.10
N HIS A 2 -7.95 -18.57 -14.27
CA HIS A 2 -9.17 -19.39 -14.14
C HIS A 2 -10.22 -18.65 -13.30
N PRO A 3 -11.50 -18.56 -13.73
CA PRO A 3 -12.54 -17.78 -13.05
C PRO A 3 -12.76 -18.15 -11.57
N ARG A 4 -12.46 -19.41 -11.20
CA ARG A 4 -12.64 -19.93 -9.84
C ARG A 4 -11.55 -19.49 -8.85
N ASN A 5 -10.41 -19.01 -9.34
CA ASN A 5 -9.27 -18.62 -8.49
C ASN A 5 -9.04 -17.09 -8.50
N ILE A 6 -10.05 -16.31 -8.91
CA ILE A 6 -9.98 -14.85 -8.85
C ILE A 6 -10.24 -14.43 -7.40
N LYS A 7 -9.21 -13.95 -6.71
CA LYS A 7 -9.36 -13.29 -5.41
C LYS A 7 -9.97 -11.90 -5.63
N LYS A 8 -11.02 -11.59 -4.86
CA LYS A 8 -11.65 -10.28 -4.86
C LYS A 8 -10.91 -9.38 -3.86
N ASN A 9 -11.01 -8.06 -4.06
CA ASN A 9 -10.54 -7.08 -3.07
C ASN A 9 -11.57 -6.88 -1.93
N SER A 10 -12.77 -7.43 -2.05
CA SER A 10 -13.91 -7.22 -1.15
C SER A 10 -14.19 -8.36 -0.16
N THR A 11 -13.30 -9.37 -0.09
CA THR A 11 -13.54 -10.59 0.70
C THR A 11 -12.59 -10.75 1.88
N ALA A 12 -11.96 -9.66 2.33
CA ALA A 12 -11.14 -9.66 3.53
C ALA A 12 -11.99 -10.05 4.75
N GLN A 13 -11.36 -10.66 5.75
CA GLN A 13 -12.01 -11.08 6.99
C GLN A 13 -11.48 -10.29 8.19
N ALA A 14 -12.32 -10.13 9.21
CA ALA A 14 -11.89 -9.49 10.44
C ALA A 14 -10.74 -10.28 11.09
N GLY A 15 -9.66 -9.60 11.45
CA GLY A 15 -8.46 -10.21 12.01
C GLY A 15 -7.37 -10.56 10.99
N ASP A 16 -7.67 -10.50 9.69
CA ASP A 16 -6.67 -10.70 8.63
C ASP A 16 -5.47 -9.77 8.82
N ALA A 17 -4.28 -10.33 8.66
CA ALA A 17 -3.07 -9.55 8.48
C ALA A 17 -3.07 -8.88 7.11
N LEU A 18 -2.48 -7.68 7.07
CA LEU A 18 -2.31 -6.89 5.88
C LEU A 18 -0.84 -6.88 5.46
N VAL A 19 -0.54 -7.38 4.27
CA VAL A 19 0.82 -7.44 3.71
C VAL A 19 0.91 -6.58 2.46
N LEU A 20 1.97 -5.77 2.36
CA LEU A 20 2.28 -4.95 1.19
C LEU A 20 3.54 -5.48 0.50
N GLY A 21 3.43 -5.77 -0.80
CA GLY A 21 4.45 -6.49 -1.58
C GLY A 21 5.58 -5.63 -2.18
N LYS A 22 5.45 -4.31 -2.21
CA LYS A 22 6.49 -3.38 -2.68
C LYS A 22 6.52 -2.13 -1.81
N PRO A 23 7.65 -1.42 -1.71
CA PRO A 23 7.71 -0.16 -0.98
C PRO A 23 6.89 0.95 -1.66
N LEU A 24 6.47 1.92 -0.84
CA LEU A 24 5.81 3.13 -1.29
C LEU A 24 6.82 4.21 -1.70
N GLY A 25 6.34 5.18 -2.48
CA GLY A 25 7.03 6.45 -2.73
C GLY A 25 7.31 6.75 -4.21
N ILE A 26 6.79 5.95 -5.13
CA ILE A 26 7.03 6.14 -6.58
C ILE A 26 6.51 7.49 -7.08
N GLY A 27 5.35 7.95 -6.59
CA GLY A 27 4.83 9.27 -6.94
C GLY A 27 5.75 10.39 -6.46
N ILE A 28 6.28 10.27 -5.24
CA ILE A 28 7.26 11.22 -4.68
C ILE A 28 8.56 11.23 -5.50
N LEU A 29 9.12 10.08 -5.85
CA LEU A 29 10.31 10.01 -6.72
C LEU A 29 10.02 10.63 -8.09
N SER A 30 8.84 10.38 -8.65
CA SER A 30 8.41 11.01 -9.91
C SER A 30 8.32 12.54 -9.79
N ALA A 31 7.88 13.06 -8.64
CA ALA A 31 7.85 14.49 -8.38
C ALA A 31 9.26 15.07 -8.21
N ALA A 32 10.17 14.36 -7.56
CA ALA A 32 11.58 14.75 -7.44
C ALA A 32 12.27 14.76 -8.82
N LEU A 33 12.00 13.75 -9.66
CA LEU A 33 12.51 13.66 -11.04
C LEU A 33 12.07 14.86 -11.87
N LYS A 34 10.78 15.19 -11.85
CA LYS A 34 10.22 16.35 -12.56
C LYS A 34 10.82 17.69 -12.11
N LYS A 35 11.30 17.77 -10.86
CA LYS A 35 11.96 18.95 -10.30
C LYS A 35 13.48 18.96 -10.54
N GLY A 36 14.03 17.96 -11.25
CA GLY A 36 15.47 17.83 -11.46
C GLY A 36 16.26 17.54 -10.19
N LYS A 37 15.63 16.95 -9.16
CA LYS A 37 16.23 16.70 -7.85
C LYS A 37 16.58 15.23 -7.59
N LEU A 38 15.97 14.30 -8.33
CA LEU A 38 16.16 12.87 -8.09
C LEU A 38 17.60 12.45 -8.38
N SER A 39 18.21 11.72 -7.45
CA SER A 39 19.55 11.18 -7.64
C SER A 39 19.57 10.06 -8.69
N GLY A 40 20.76 9.71 -9.19
CA GLY A 40 20.92 8.55 -10.07
C GLY A 40 20.50 7.23 -9.40
N ALA A 41 20.76 7.08 -8.09
CA ALA A 41 20.35 5.92 -7.32
C ALA A 41 18.83 5.86 -7.16
N GLY A 42 18.19 6.99 -6.82
CA GLY A 42 16.73 7.09 -6.74
C GLY A 42 16.03 6.83 -8.07
N TYR A 43 16.64 7.24 -9.19
CA TYR A 43 16.13 6.89 -10.52
C TYR A 43 16.24 5.38 -10.80
N ALA A 44 17.35 4.74 -10.41
CA ALA A 44 17.52 3.30 -10.52
C ALA A 44 16.50 2.53 -9.65
N GLU A 45 16.22 2.98 -8.42
CA GLU A 45 15.16 2.41 -7.58
C GLU A 45 13.78 2.60 -8.20
N MET A 46 13.48 3.79 -8.71
CA MET A 46 12.22 4.06 -9.41
C MET A 46 12.04 3.09 -10.59
N LEU A 47 13.06 2.87 -11.41
CA LEU A 47 13.01 1.89 -12.49
C LEU A 47 12.85 0.46 -11.97
N LYS A 48 13.63 0.05 -10.96
CA LYS A 48 13.52 -1.28 -10.35
C LYS A 48 12.07 -1.59 -9.98
N TRP A 49 11.46 -0.75 -9.16
CA TRP A 49 10.13 -1.03 -8.60
C TRP A 49 9.02 -0.91 -9.63
N THR A 50 9.12 0.04 -10.56
CA THR A 50 8.09 0.24 -11.59
C THR A 50 8.11 -0.85 -12.67
N THR A 51 9.27 -1.48 -12.92
CA THR A 51 9.42 -2.55 -13.92
C THR A 51 9.33 -3.95 -13.33
N GLN A 52 9.41 -4.10 -12.01
CA GLN A 52 9.22 -5.38 -11.34
C GLN A 52 7.78 -5.88 -11.48
N LEU A 53 7.62 -7.12 -11.95
CA LEU A 53 6.32 -7.78 -12.07
C LEU A 53 5.80 -8.25 -10.71
N ASN A 54 4.48 -8.17 -10.52
CA ASN A 54 3.78 -8.77 -9.38
C ASN A 54 3.58 -10.29 -9.59
N THR A 55 4.67 -11.02 -9.88
CA THR A 55 4.67 -12.48 -10.10
C THR A 55 4.09 -13.32 -8.96
N PRO A 56 4.15 -12.90 -7.66
CA PRO A 56 3.53 -13.67 -6.57
C PRO A 56 2.01 -13.76 -6.68
N GLY A 57 1.36 -12.90 -7.47
CA GLY A 57 -0.10 -12.78 -7.53
C GLY A 57 -0.84 -14.08 -7.82
N GLN A 58 -0.32 -14.93 -8.71
CA GLN A 58 -0.94 -16.21 -9.02
C GLN A 58 -0.85 -17.18 -7.84
N ALA A 59 0.32 -17.31 -7.23
CA ALA A 59 0.52 -18.19 -6.07
C ALA A 59 -0.34 -17.74 -4.88
N LEU A 60 -0.44 -16.43 -4.63
CA LEU A 60 -1.31 -15.86 -3.61
C LEU A 60 -2.80 -16.13 -3.90
N ALA A 61 -3.20 -16.06 -5.16
CA ALA A 61 -4.57 -16.33 -5.57
C ALA A 61 -4.99 -17.79 -5.34
N ASP A 62 -4.04 -18.72 -5.38
CA ASP A 62 -4.30 -20.14 -5.14
C ASP A 62 -4.27 -20.51 -3.64
N MET A 63 -3.85 -19.61 -2.75
CA MET A 63 -3.84 -19.83 -1.30
C MET A 63 -5.25 -19.62 -0.69
N PRO A 64 -5.85 -20.63 -0.02
CA PRO A 64 -7.13 -20.45 0.67
C PRO A 64 -7.07 -19.42 1.81
N SER A 65 -5.91 -19.32 2.47
CA SER A 65 -5.64 -18.37 3.56
C SER A 65 -5.45 -16.92 3.13
N VAL A 66 -5.36 -16.65 1.82
CA VAL A 66 -5.43 -15.29 1.27
C VAL A 66 -6.88 -14.98 0.99
N HIS A 67 -7.49 -14.06 1.73
CA HIS A 67 -8.91 -13.77 1.65
C HIS A 67 -9.23 -12.64 0.67
N ALA A 68 -8.33 -11.66 0.52
CA ALA A 68 -8.45 -10.62 -0.48
C ALA A 68 -7.11 -10.19 -1.06
N LEU A 69 -7.13 -9.71 -2.30
CA LEU A 69 -5.94 -9.30 -3.04
C LEU A 69 -6.28 -8.12 -3.96
N THR A 70 -5.43 -7.10 -3.97
CA THR A 70 -5.47 -5.99 -4.93
C THR A 70 -4.05 -5.47 -5.17
N ASP A 71 -3.87 -4.48 -6.03
CA ASP A 71 -2.61 -3.79 -6.29
C ASP A 71 -2.72 -2.31 -5.94
N VAL A 72 -1.68 -1.75 -5.30
CA VAL A 72 -1.67 -0.33 -4.93
C VAL A 72 -1.24 0.50 -6.13
N THR A 73 -2.13 1.38 -6.60
CA THR A 73 -1.90 2.23 -7.78
C THR A 73 -2.19 3.71 -7.53
N GLY A 74 -2.88 4.40 -8.44
CA GLY A 74 -3.01 5.86 -8.47
C GLY A 74 -3.73 6.48 -7.26
N PHE A 75 -4.57 5.71 -6.55
CA PHE A 75 -5.23 6.19 -5.34
C PHE A 75 -4.35 6.12 -4.08
N GLY A 76 -3.14 5.58 -4.20
CA GLY A 76 -2.23 5.37 -3.06
C GLY A 76 -2.71 4.27 -2.12
N LEU A 77 -1.91 3.99 -1.09
CA LEU A 77 -2.19 2.91 -0.13
C LEU A 77 -3.55 3.14 0.56
N ALA A 78 -3.80 4.36 1.03
CA ALA A 78 -5.01 4.67 1.78
C ALA A 78 -6.28 4.48 0.95
N GLY A 79 -6.27 4.91 -0.32
CA GLY A 79 -7.43 4.75 -1.20
C GLY A 79 -7.76 3.28 -1.48
N HIS A 80 -6.74 2.48 -1.82
CA HIS A 80 -6.91 1.05 -2.08
C HIS A 80 -7.35 0.27 -0.83
N LEU A 81 -6.83 0.63 0.35
CA LEU A 81 -7.30 0.05 1.61
C LEU A 81 -8.75 0.38 1.89
N LEU A 82 -9.17 1.63 1.66
CA LEU A 82 -10.56 2.04 1.86
C LEU A 82 -11.50 1.32 0.89
N GLU A 83 -11.09 1.07 -0.35
CA GLU A 83 -11.86 0.23 -1.28
C GLU A 83 -12.06 -1.20 -0.75
N MET A 84 -10.99 -1.82 -0.22
CA MET A 84 -11.10 -3.14 0.42
C MET A 84 -12.00 -3.11 1.65
N CYS A 85 -11.84 -2.09 2.51
CA CYS A 85 -12.65 -1.88 3.72
C CYS A 85 -14.15 -1.78 3.38
N ARG A 86 -14.50 -0.93 2.40
CA ARG A 86 -15.89 -0.76 1.92
C ARG A 86 -16.44 -2.05 1.32
N GLY A 87 -15.64 -2.75 0.52
CA GLY A 87 -16.04 -4.00 -0.10
C GLY A 87 -16.33 -5.11 0.90
N ALA A 88 -15.53 -5.20 1.97
CA ALA A 88 -15.67 -6.22 3.01
C ALA A 88 -16.58 -5.83 4.17
N GLY A 89 -16.95 -4.54 4.30
CA GLY A 89 -17.67 -4.03 5.47
C GLY A 89 -16.82 -4.06 6.75
N LEU A 90 -15.51 -3.80 6.62
CA LEU A 90 -14.52 -3.86 7.70
C LEU A 90 -13.74 -2.54 7.77
N GLY A 91 -13.14 -2.25 8.93
CA GLY A 91 -12.09 -1.24 9.05
C GLY A 91 -10.70 -1.85 8.86
N ALA A 92 -9.69 -0.99 8.68
CA ALA A 92 -8.29 -1.39 8.67
C ALA A 92 -7.47 -0.55 9.65
N GLU A 93 -6.49 -1.19 10.29
CA GLU A 93 -5.51 -0.54 11.15
C GLU A 93 -4.12 -0.76 10.57
N VAL A 94 -3.40 0.33 10.26
CA VAL A 94 -2.07 0.32 9.66
C VAL A 94 -1.06 0.95 10.60
N SER A 95 0.04 0.24 10.86
CA SER A 95 1.20 0.80 11.55
C SER A 95 2.04 1.59 10.56
N PHE A 96 2.13 2.91 10.73
CA PHE A 96 2.87 3.76 9.81
C PHE A 96 4.35 3.37 9.74
N ASP A 97 4.95 3.07 10.89
CA ASP A 97 6.38 2.75 10.98
C ASP A 97 6.70 1.36 10.41
N ALA A 98 5.69 0.52 10.16
CA ALA A 98 5.85 -0.77 9.46
C ALA A 98 5.82 -0.62 7.93
N LEU A 99 5.43 0.54 7.40
CA LEU A 99 5.34 0.74 5.95
C LEU A 99 6.72 0.64 5.29
N PRO A 100 6.90 -0.22 4.27
CA PRO A 100 8.09 -0.20 3.46
C PRO A 100 8.07 1.06 2.58
N VAL A 101 9.15 1.83 2.60
CA VAL A 101 9.26 3.11 1.87
C VAL A 101 10.61 3.17 1.20
N ILE A 102 10.65 3.67 -0.04
CA ILE A 102 11.90 3.93 -0.74
C ILE A 102 12.63 5.07 0.00
N ALA A 103 13.89 4.85 0.40
CA ALA A 103 14.61 5.75 1.30
C ALA A 103 14.66 7.18 0.76
N GLU A 104 15.02 7.36 -0.52
CA GLU A 104 15.08 8.69 -1.12
C GLU A 104 13.70 9.35 -1.25
N ALA A 105 12.61 8.57 -1.40
CA ALA A 105 11.26 9.11 -1.39
C ALA A 105 10.90 9.68 0.00
N LEU A 106 11.32 9.01 1.07
CA LEU A 106 11.12 9.48 2.43
C LEU A 106 11.84 10.83 2.67
N ASP A 107 13.06 10.97 2.16
CA ASP A 107 13.83 12.22 2.28
C ASP A 107 13.17 13.37 1.51
N TRP A 108 12.64 13.08 0.32
CA TRP A 108 11.97 14.08 -0.51
C TRP A 108 10.62 14.52 0.06
N VAL A 109 9.80 13.59 0.57
CA VAL A 109 8.48 13.95 1.13
C VAL A 109 8.62 14.77 2.40
N LYS A 110 9.63 14.51 3.23
CA LYS A 110 9.98 15.33 4.41
C LYS A 110 10.36 16.77 4.03
N GLN A 111 10.93 16.96 2.84
CA GLN A 111 11.24 18.28 2.27
C GLN A 111 10.05 18.90 1.49
N GLY A 112 8.86 18.30 1.60
CA GLY A 112 7.64 18.80 0.95
C GLY A 112 7.52 18.46 -0.53
N VAL A 113 8.34 17.55 -1.07
CA VAL A 113 8.18 17.05 -2.44
C VAL A 113 7.11 15.95 -2.46
N ALA A 114 6.01 16.21 -3.14
CA ALA A 114 4.94 15.24 -3.41
C ALA A 114 4.24 15.60 -4.71
N THR A 115 3.47 14.68 -5.28
CA THR A 115 2.62 14.95 -6.44
C THR A 115 1.35 15.70 -6.02
N GLY A 116 0.77 16.49 -6.93
CA GLY A 116 -0.57 17.07 -6.70
C GLY A 116 -1.69 16.02 -6.64
N ALA A 117 -1.43 14.79 -7.09
CA ALA A 117 -2.38 13.69 -6.96
C ALA A 117 -2.52 13.20 -5.51
N SER A 118 -1.47 13.28 -4.69
CA SER A 118 -1.54 12.97 -3.25
C SER A 118 -2.57 13.85 -2.52
N GLU A 119 -2.64 15.13 -2.87
CA GLU A 119 -3.62 16.06 -2.31
C GLU A 119 -5.04 15.78 -2.83
N ARG A 120 -5.21 15.50 -4.13
CA ARG A 120 -6.51 15.10 -4.69
C ARG A 120 -7.03 13.80 -4.06
N ASN A 121 -6.15 12.84 -3.84
CA ASN A 121 -6.45 11.60 -3.13
C ASN A 121 -6.94 11.90 -1.71
N TRP A 122 -6.22 12.75 -0.97
CA TRP A 122 -6.63 13.17 0.37
C TRP A 122 -8.01 13.87 0.39
N GLN A 123 -8.28 14.77 -0.56
CA GLN A 123 -9.58 15.43 -0.68
C GLN A 123 -10.71 14.44 -0.99
N GLY A 124 -10.42 13.38 -1.77
CA GLY A 124 -11.40 12.38 -2.16
C GLY A 124 -11.86 11.47 -1.02
N TYR A 125 -10.95 11.05 -0.14
CA TYR A 125 -11.24 10.02 0.86
C TYR A 125 -10.70 10.28 2.28
N GLY A 126 -10.04 11.42 2.52
CA GLY A 126 -9.38 11.72 3.80
C GLY A 126 -10.33 11.78 5.00
N HIS A 127 -11.63 12.03 4.76
CA HIS A 127 -12.67 12.02 5.79
C HIS A 127 -12.96 10.61 6.36
N GLU A 128 -12.50 9.55 5.69
CA GLU A 128 -12.56 8.14 6.12
C GLU A 128 -11.25 7.64 6.73
N VAL A 129 -10.23 8.51 6.86
CA VAL A 129 -8.92 8.18 7.43
C VAL A 129 -8.75 8.82 8.80
N ASP A 130 -8.58 8.01 9.82
CA ASP A 130 -8.28 8.42 11.18
C ASP A 130 -6.76 8.47 11.38
N LEU A 131 -6.23 9.68 11.52
CA LEU A 131 -4.80 9.93 11.76
C LEU A 131 -4.55 10.28 13.24
N PRO A 132 -3.39 9.92 13.82
CA PRO A 132 -3.01 10.34 15.16
C PRO A 132 -2.97 11.88 15.31
N ALA A 133 -3.18 12.36 16.53
CA ALA A 133 -2.99 13.78 16.81
C ALA A 133 -1.54 14.20 16.52
N GLY A 134 -1.35 15.34 15.83
CA GLY A 134 -0.03 15.81 15.45
C GLY A 134 0.66 15.00 14.34
N PHE A 135 -0.08 14.14 13.61
CA PHE A 135 0.49 13.38 12.50
C PHE A 135 1.06 14.32 11.43
N ALA A 136 2.35 14.16 11.14
CA ALA A 136 3.05 15.06 10.24
C ALA A 136 2.49 14.99 8.80
N ASP A 137 2.38 16.15 8.15
CA ASP A 137 1.83 16.29 6.79
C ASP A 137 2.52 15.38 5.76
N TRP A 138 3.85 15.21 5.88
CA TRP A 138 4.62 14.32 5.00
C TRP A 138 4.23 12.85 5.16
N LYS A 139 3.83 12.41 6.37
CA LYS A 139 3.34 11.05 6.62
C LYS A 139 2.00 10.83 5.92
N ARG A 140 1.09 11.82 5.99
CA ARG A 140 -0.18 11.80 5.24
C ARG A 140 0.07 11.73 3.73
N LYS A 141 0.97 12.57 3.21
CA LYS A 141 1.32 12.57 1.79
C LYS A 141 1.87 11.23 1.32
N LEU A 142 2.59 10.51 2.18
CA LEU A 142 3.13 9.19 1.87
C LEU A 142 2.02 8.14 1.68
N ILE A 143 1.04 8.06 2.58
CA ILE A 143 -0.04 7.07 2.48
C ILE A 143 -1.04 7.37 1.35
N THR A 144 -1.09 8.63 0.89
CA THR A 144 -1.92 9.05 -0.25
C THR A 144 -1.13 9.21 -1.56
N ASP A 145 0.18 8.93 -1.56
CA ASP A 145 1.04 9.06 -2.74
C ASP A 145 0.57 8.08 -3.84
N PRO A 146 0.27 8.54 -5.07
CA PRO A 146 -0.06 7.64 -6.17
C PRO A 146 1.12 6.72 -6.48
N GLN A 147 0.86 5.43 -6.62
CA GLN A 147 1.87 4.45 -7.01
C GLN A 147 1.70 4.10 -8.49
N THR A 148 2.80 4.15 -9.24
CA THR A 148 2.88 3.59 -10.59
C THR A 148 3.42 2.17 -10.47
N SER A 149 2.69 1.16 -10.96
CA SER A 149 3.10 -0.25 -10.87
C SER A 149 3.45 -0.68 -9.43
N GLY A 150 2.61 -0.27 -8.47
CA GLY A 150 2.82 -0.59 -7.07
C GLY A 150 2.65 -2.07 -6.75
N GLY A 151 2.90 -2.39 -5.49
CA GLY A 151 2.89 -3.77 -5.01
C GLY A 151 1.49 -4.33 -4.83
N LEU A 152 1.41 -5.65 -4.72
CA LEU A 152 0.21 -6.33 -4.25
C LEU A 152 -0.06 -5.98 -2.79
N LEU A 153 -1.33 -5.81 -2.46
CA LEU A 153 -1.87 -5.63 -1.12
C LEU A 153 -2.72 -6.86 -0.79
N VAL A 154 -2.31 -7.58 0.26
CA VAL A 154 -2.83 -8.91 0.57
C VAL A 154 -3.50 -8.90 1.93
N ALA A 155 -4.75 -9.36 2.00
CA ALA A 155 -5.42 -9.73 3.24
C ALA A 155 -5.33 -11.25 3.42
N CYS A 156 -4.75 -11.71 4.52
CA CYS A 156 -4.57 -13.14 4.78
C CYS A 156 -4.71 -13.50 6.26
N SER A 157 -4.97 -14.77 6.55
CA SER A 157 -5.00 -15.26 7.92
C SER A 157 -3.63 -15.06 8.60
N ARG A 158 -3.66 -14.83 9.92
CA ARG A 158 -2.47 -14.49 10.71
C ARG A 158 -1.36 -15.53 10.62
N ASP A 159 -1.72 -16.81 10.61
CA ASP A 159 -0.81 -17.95 10.49
C ASP A 159 -0.19 -18.09 9.10
N ALA A 160 -0.78 -17.47 8.07
CA ALA A 160 -0.28 -17.51 6.70
C ALA A 160 0.75 -16.42 6.37
N VAL A 161 0.94 -15.41 7.23
CA VAL A 161 1.88 -14.30 7.00
C VAL A 161 3.28 -14.78 6.61
N PRO A 162 3.92 -15.75 7.31
CA PRO A 162 5.25 -16.22 6.92
C PRO A 162 5.30 -16.83 5.52
N ALA A 163 4.26 -17.57 5.13
CA ALA A 163 4.16 -18.18 3.80
C ALA A 163 3.94 -17.12 2.72
N VAL A 164 3.08 -16.13 2.98
CA VAL A 164 2.84 -14.99 2.09
C VAL A 164 4.12 -14.19 1.88
N LEU A 165 4.82 -13.81 2.96
CA LEU A 165 6.08 -13.04 2.87
C LEU A 165 7.16 -13.79 2.09
N LYS A 166 7.23 -15.12 2.21
CA LYS A 166 8.18 -15.95 1.46
C LYS A 166 7.96 -15.88 -0.04
N LEU A 167 6.73 -15.70 -0.52
CA LEU A 167 6.45 -15.55 -1.95
C LEU A 167 6.97 -14.25 -2.56
N PHE A 168 7.28 -13.24 -1.74
CA PHE A 168 7.81 -11.94 -2.17
C PHE A 168 9.33 -11.83 -2.03
N ASP A 169 10.05 -12.93 -1.81
CA ASP A 169 11.52 -12.96 -1.68
C ASP A 169 12.08 -11.83 -0.78
N SER A 170 11.45 -11.61 0.39
CA SER A 170 11.83 -10.64 1.44
C SER A 170 11.51 -9.15 1.22
N GLU A 171 10.87 -8.77 0.11
CA GLU A 171 10.53 -7.37 -0.18
C GLU A 171 9.24 -6.91 0.50
N ALA A 172 8.35 -7.84 0.82
CA ALA A 172 7.07 -7.55 1.46
C ALA A 172 7.21 -7.26 2.96
N ARG A 173 6.23 -6.53 3.50
CA ARG A 173 6.08 -6.26 4.93
C ARG A 173 4.64 -6.47 5.37
N GLU A 174 4.46 -7.05 6.56
CA GLU A 174 3.19 -6.92 7.28
C GLU A 174 3.08 -5.47 7.79
N ILE A 175 2.01 -4.79 7.40
CA ILE A 175 1.83 -3.35 7.66
C ILE A 175 0.64 -3.07 8.60
N GLY A 176 -0.17 -4.08 8.93
CA GLY A 176 -1.39 -3.86 9.69
C GLY A 176 -2.35 -5.03 9.68
N ARG A 177 -3.63 -4.73 9.88
CA ARG A 177 -4.71 -5.72 9.92
C ARG A 177 -6.06 -5.16 9.53
N PHE A 178 -6.98 -6.03 9.14
CA PHE A 178 -8.40 -5.73 9.11
C PHE A 178 -9.03 -5.93 10.50
N ALA A 179 -10.00 -5.09 10.84
CA ALA A 179 -10.74 -5.10 12.09
C ALA A 179 -12.24 -5.00 11.80
N ALA A 180 -13.06 -5.59 12.68
CA ALA A 180 -14.50 -5.38 12.63
C ALA A 180 -14.82 -3.90 12.89
N GLY A 181 -15.74 -3.33 12.12
CA GLY A 181 -16.16 -1.94 12.30
C GLY A 181 -16.52 -1.24 10.99
N ALA A 182 -16.77 0.06 11.09
CA ALA A 182 -17.05 0.90 9.93
C ALA A 182 -15.86 0.90 8.94
N PRO A 183 -16.11 1.09 7.64
CA PRO A 183 -15.08 1.11 6.61
C PRO A 183 -14.24 2.38 6.69
N ARG A 184 -13.32 2.40 7.66
CA ARG A 184 -12.36 3.47 7.93
C ARG A 184 -10.95 2.90 8.00
N LEU A 185 -9.99 3.73 7.63
CA LEU A 185 -8.58 3.44 7.81
C LEU A 185 -8.07 4.18 9.05
N ARG A 186 -7.63 3.45 10.07
CA ARG A 186 -6.90 4.02 11.21
C ARG A 186 -5.40 3.82 10.99
N VAL A 187 -4.65 4.90 11.13
CA VAL A 187 -3.18 4.86 11.11
C VAL A 187 -2.68 5.00 12.54
N THR A 188 -1.72 4.16 12.93
CA THR A 188 -1.06 4.19 14.24
C THR A 188 0.43 4.46 14.10
#